data_AF-A0A367XDS4-F1
#
_entry.id   AF-A0A367XDS4-F1
#
_cell.length_a   1.000
_cell.length_b   1.000
_cell.length_c   1.000
_cell.angle_alpha   90.00
_cell.angle_beta   90.00
_cell.angle_gamma   90.00
#
_symmetry.space_group_name_H-M   'P 1'
#
loop_
_entity.id
_entity.type
_entity.pdbx_description
1 polymer ?
#
loop_
_entity_poly.entity_id
_entity_poly.type
_entity_poly.pdbx_seq_one_letter_code
_entity_poly.pdbx_strand_id
1 'polypeptide(L)'
;MQKLTALLALLCAIILAPAGHVTMARASSINPGAAGFPTVNRADQLQFGAMAVDLFGIRAPQPGTVCRAEGITFHCGDAAAQAVRRIIQDYAVSCDKVSDSQLFPMLTECHIGQSDLNRLILRAGWAMVDMNVCESDPRCKTYIADQNFARDNRKGMWLGTPPESLLVATRKPETKTAPGTKAAARNAIFNVDLAAEMKARNAPDRTLISFLMP
;
A
#
# COMPACT_ATOMS: atom_id res chain seq x y z
N MET A 1 12.16 81.64 36.61
CA MET A 1 12.37 80.76 35.44
C MET A 1 11.67 79.43 35.70
N GLN A 2 10.37 79.31 35.41
CA GLN A 2 9.60 78.12 35.83
C GLN A 2 8.36 77.89 34.95
N LYS A 3 8.50 78.05 33.63
CA LYS A 3 7.45 77.75 32.65
C LYS A 3 8.08 77.36 31.31
N LEU A 4 8.78 76.22 31.22
CA LEU A 4 9.23 75.73 29.91
C LEU A 4 9.54 74.22 29.82
N THR A 5 9.01 73.37 30.68
CA THR A 5 9.26 71.90 30.59
C THR A 5 8.01 71.05 30.43
N ALA A 6 6.81 71.64 30.42
CA ALA A 6 5.55 70.88 30.37
C ALA A 6 5.03 70.55 28.95
N LEU A 7 5.77 70.87 27.89
CA LEU A 7 5.31 70.69 26.49
C LEU A 7 6.05 69.59 25.71
N LEU A 8 7.03 68.91 26.30
CA LEU A 8 7.73 67.79 25.64
C LEU A 8 7.24 66.40 26.08
N ALA A 9 6.26 66.32 26.99
CA ALA A 9 5.74 65.05 27.51
C ALA A 9 4.40 64.61 26.88
N LEU A 10 3.98 65.23 25.77
CA LEU A 10 2.70 64.91 25.10
C LEU A 10 2.85 64.34 23.68
N LEU A 11 4.08 64.05 23.22
CA LEU A 11 4.33 63.57 21.84
C LEU A 11 4.98 62.18 21.74
N CYS A 12 5.21 61.46 22.84
CA CYS A 12 5.72 60.07 22.83
C CYS A 12 4.70 59.00 23.27
N ALA A 13 3.43 59.36 23.47
CA ALA A 13 2.40 58.42 23.93
C ALA A 13 1.51 57.85 22.81
N ILE A 14 1.96 57.93 21.55
CA ILE A 14 1.27 57.33 20.40
C ILE A 14 2.29 56.40 19.75
N ILE A 15 1.87 55.16 19.46
CA ILE A 15 2.62 54.05 18.87
C ILE A 15 3.32 53.13 19.90
N LEU A 16 2.53 52.50 20.76
CA LEU A 16 2.82 51.11 21.16
C LEU A 16 1.55 50.28 21.00
N ALA A 17 1.10 50.18 19.75
CA ALA A 17 0.18 49.10 19.39
C ALA A 17 0.95 47.78 19.59
N PRO A 18 0.39 46.77 20.28
CA PRO A 18 0.99 45.45 20.27
C PRO A 18 1.05 45.03 18.81
N ALA A 19 2.26 44.76 18.31
CA ALA A 19 2.44 44.12 17.03
C ALA A 19 1.71 42.78 17.13
N GLY A 20 0.43 42.76 16.72
CA GLY A 20 -0.34 41.55 16.59
C GLY A 20 0.49 40.64 15.72
N HIS A 21 1.01 39.56 16.31
CA HIS A 21 1.60 38.49 15.54
C HIS A 21 0.49 37.98 14.63
N VAL A 22 0.49 38.45 13.39
CA VAL A 22 -0.26 37.81 12.32
C VAL A 22 0.39 36.43 12.21
N THR A 23 -0.18 35.46 12.90
CA THR A 23 0.06 34.06 12.61
C THR A 23 -0.47 33.86 11.20
N MET A 24 0.41 33.99 10.21
CA MET A 24 0.13 33.45 8.89
C MET A 24 -0.16 31.98 9.11
N ALA A 25 -1.44 31.60 8.96
CA ALA A 25 -1.80 30.22 8.76
C ALA A 25 -0.93 29.76 7.59
N ARG A 26 0.01 28.84 7.85
CA ARG A 26 0.66 28.11 6.77
C ARG A 26 -0.48 27.49 5.98
N ALA A 27 -0.65 27.91 4.74
CA ALA A 27 -1.40 27.11 3.79
C ALA A 27 -0.72 25.74 3.81
N SER A 28 -1.39 24.74 4.38
CA SER A 28 -0.99 23.35 4.17
C SER A 28 -0.81 23.20 2.68
N SER A 29 0.35 22.67 2.27
CA SER A 29 0.59 22.36 0.87
C SER A 29 -0.61 21.58 0.36
N ILE A 30 -1.42 22.21 -0.49
CA ILE A 30 -2.49 21.53 -1.20
C ILE A 30 -1.75 20.65 -2.19
N ASN A 31 -1.36 19.45 -1.75
CA ASN A 31 -1.07 18.39 -2.69
C ASN A 31 -2.36 18.23 -3.50
N PRO A 32 -2.34 18.38 -4.83
CA PRO A 32 -3.55 18.25 -5.63
C PRO A 32 -4.08 16.84 -5.45
N GLY A 33 -5.06 16.72 -4.55
CA GLY A 33 -5.79 15.51 -4.24
C GLY A 33 -7.07 15.42 -5.06
N ALA A 34 -7.92 14.47 -4.71
CA ALA A 34 -9.26 14.31 -5.27
C ALA A 34 -10.28 14.33 -4.15
N ALA A 35 -11.39 15.04 -4.31
CA ALA A 35 -12.45 15.05 -3.30
C ALA A 35 -13.85 15.07 -3.94
N GLY A 36 -14.84 14.47 -3.26
CA GLY A 36 -16.23 14.42 -3.69
C GLY A 36 -16.82 13.01 -3.59
N PHE A 37 -17.76 12.69 -4.49
CA PHE A 37 -18.43 11.38 -4.55
C PHE A 37 -17.93 10.61 -5.78
N PRO A 38 -16.91 9.75 -5.64
CA PRO A 38 -16.32 9.06 -6.78
C PRO A 38 -17.18 7.88 -7.25
N THR A 39 -17.05 7.53 -8.53
CA THR A 39 -17.43 6.19 -8.98
C THR A 39 -16.31 5.20 -8.69
N VAL A 40 -16.67 3.95 -8.38
CA VAL A 40 -15.71 2.88 -8.10
C VAL A 40 -15.47 2.07 -9.38
N ASN A 41 -14.26 2.17 -9.94
CA ASN A 41 -13.84 1.36 -11.10
C ASN A 41 -13.41 -0.04 -10.65
N ARG A 42 -12.59 -0.08 -9.59
CA ARG A 42 -12.11 -1.29 -8.90
C ARG A 42 -12.01 -1.00 -7.40
N ALA A 43 -11.87 -2.01 -6.56
CA ALA A 43 -11.73 -1.77 -5.12
C ALA A 43 -10.44 -1.05 -4.72
N ASP A 44 -9.47 -0.89 -5.64
CA ASP A 44 -8.24 -0.12 -5.47
C ASP A 44 -8.16 1.11 -6.39
N GLN A 45 -9.25 1.48 -7.09
CA GLN A 45 -9.26 2.63 -8.01
C GLN A 45 -10.61 3.37 -8.00
N LEU A 46 -10.54 4.67 -7.73
CA LEU A 46 -11.68 5.59 -7.68
C LEU A 46 -11.60 6.60 -8.82
N GLN A 47 -12.76 7.06 -9.28
CA GLN A 47 -12.89 7.98 -10.39
C GLN A 47 -13.70 9.22 -9.97
N PHE A 48 -13.08 10.39 -10.10
CA PHE A 48 -13.65 11.70 -9.81
C PHE A 48 -13.77 12.48 -11.12
N GLY A 49 -14.94 12.43 -11.76
CA GLY A 49 -15.11 13.02 -13.10
C GLY A 49 -14.14 12.39 -14.11
N ALA A 50 -13.23 13.18 -14.69
CA ALA A 50 -12.19 12.69 -15.60
C ALA A 50 -10.91 12.17 -14.91
N MET A 51 -10.78 12.34 -13.59
CA MET A 51 -9.59 11.98 -12.84
C MET A 51 -9.72 10.62 -12.15
N ALA A 52 -8.84 9.67 -12.51
CA ALA A 52 -8.71 8.39 -11.80
C ALA A 52 -7.59 8.48 -10.74
N VAL A 53 -7.84 7.89 -9.58
CA VAL A 53 -6.84 7.73 -8.51
C VAL A 53 -6.75 6.27 -8.10
N ASP A 54 -5.52 5.78 -7.93
CA ASP A 54 -5.24 4.47 -7.36
C ASP A 54 -4.97 4.61 -5.86
N LEU A 55 -5.45 3.64 -5.09
CA LEU A 55 -5.31 3.63 -3.64
C LEU A 55 -3.92 3.10 -3.28
N PHE A 56 -3.15 3.94 -2.59
CA PHE A 56 -1.82 3.62 -2.10
C PHE A 56 -1.80 2.32 -1.30
N GLY A 57 -0.76 1.52 -1.53
CA GLY A 57 -0.40 0.37 -0.70
C GLY A 57 -1.32 -0.84 -0.79
N ILE A 58 -2.36 -0.80 -1.64
CA ILE A 58 -3.33 -1.88 -1.79
C ILE A 58 -3.50 -2.28 -3.25
N ARG A 59 -3.91 -3.53 -3.48
CA ARG A 59 -4.30 -4.03 -4.80
C ARG A 59 -5.53 -4.93 -4.68
N ALA A 60 -6.46 -4.76 -5.61
CA ALA A 60 -7.72 -5.49 -5.66
C ALA A 60 -7.79 -6.44 -6.87
N PRO A 61 -8.65 -7.47 -6.81
CA PRO A 61 -8.89 -8.31 -7.98
C PRO A 61 -9.51 -7.46 -9.08
N GLN A 62 -9.09 -7.71 -10.32
CA GLN A 62 -9.69 -7.01 -11.46
C GLN A 62 -11.16 -7.40 -11.61
N PRO A 63 -12.04 -6.50 -12.07
CA PRO A 63 -13.42 -6.83 -12.44
C PRO A 63 -13.49 -8.09 -13.31
N GLY A 64 -14.50 -8.93 -13.09
CA GLY A 64 -14.61 -10.23 -13.74
C GLY A 64 -13.69 -11.34 -13.21
N THR A 65 -12.70 -11.06 -12.36
CA THR A 65 -11.88 -12.11 -11.72
C THR A 65 -12.77 -13.04 -10.89
N VAL A 66 -12.64 -14.35 -11.10
CA VAL A 66 -13.36 -15.39 -10.38
C VAL A 66 -12.51 -15.94 -9.25
N CYS A 67 -13.09 -16.01 -8.06
CA CYS A 67 -12.50 -16.66 -6.89
C CYS A 67 -13.36 -17.86 -6.46
N ARG A 68 -12.78 -18.73 -5.63
CA ARG A 68 -13.46 -19.90 -5.07
C ARG A 68 -13.39 -19.88 -3.56
N ALA A 69 -14.54 -20.00 -2.91
CA ALA A 69 -14.69 -20.11 -1.46
C ALA A 69 -15.64 -21.26 -1.13
N GLU A 70 -15.24 -22.15 -0.22
CA GLU A 70 -16.07 -23.27 0.28
C GLU A 70 -16.78 -24.07 -0.83
N GLY A 71 -16.13 -24.26 -1.97
CA GLY A 71 -16.72 -25.01 -3.09
C GLY A 71 -17.55 -24.18 -4.08
N ILE A 72 -17.80 -22.90 -3.79
CA ILE A 72 -18.59 -21.97 -4.60
C ILE A 72 -17.65 -21.02 -5.34
N THR A 73 -17.90 -20.80 -6.64
CA THR A 73 -17.21 -19.78 -7.44
C THR A 73 -18.01 -18.50 -7.48
N PHE A 74 -17.34 -17.35 -7.37
CA PHE A 74 -17.97 -16.04 -7.42
C PHE A 74 -17.04 -15.00 -8.07
N HIS A 75 -17.61 -13.94 -8.65
CA HIS A 75 -16.87 -12.83 -9.25
C HIS A 75 -16.33 -11.91 -8.16
N CYS A 76 -15.19 -12.27 -7.57
CA CYS A 76 -14.59 -11.54 -6.47
C CYS A 76 -14.14 -10.13 -6.83
N GLY A 77 -13.75 -9.87 -8.09
CA GLY A 77 -13.45 -8.50 -8.54
C GLY A 77 -14.66 -7.58 -8.46
N ASP A 78 -15.81 -8.07 -8.93
CA ASP A 78 -17.06 -7.30 -8.93
C ASP A 78 -17.62 -7.16 -7.51
N ALA A 79 -17.53 -8.23 -6.71
CA ALA A 79 -17.89 -8.21 -5.29
C ALA A 79 -17.02 -7.21 -4.50
N ALA A 80 -15.71 -7.17 -4.77
CA ALA A 80 -14.80 -6.21 -4.15
C ALA A 80 -15.20 -4.77 -4.49
N ALA A 81 -15.39 -4.47 -5.79
CA ALA A 81 -15.84 -3.13 -6.22
C ALA A 81 -17.20 -2.76 -5.60
N GLN A 82 -18.14 -3.70 -5.53
CA GLN A 82 -19.43 -3.49 -4.88
C GLN A 82 -19.27 -3.20 -3.38
N ALA A 83 -18.37 -3.88 -2.69
CA ALA A 83 -18.11 -3.64 -1.27
C ALA A 83 -17.58 -2.22 -1.04
N VAL A 84 -16.65 -1.74 -1.87
CA VAL A 84 -16.17 -0.34 -1.78
C VAL A 84 -17.29 0.65 -2.04
N ARG A 85 -18.15 0.42 -3.04
CA ARG A 85 -19.35 1.26 -3.28
C ARG A 85 -20.24 1.37 -2.04
N ARG A 86 -20.39 0.28 -1.28
CA ARG A 86 -21.14 0.30 -0.01
C ARG A 86 -20.40 1.00 1.12
N ILE A 87 -19.08 0.83 1.22
CA ILE A 87 -18.26 1.50 2.25
C ILE A 87 -18.34 3.02 2.11
N ILE A 88 -18.27 3.53 0.89
CA ILE A 88 -18.33 4.98 0.61
C ILE A 88 -19.75 5.50 0.39
N GLN A 89 -20.77 4.65 0.52
CA GLN A 89 -22.15 5.04 0.26
C GLN A 89 -22.54 6.20 1.17
N ASP A 90 -23.03 7.29 0.56
CA ASP A 90 -23.42 8.53 1.23
C ASP A 90 -22.27 9.31 1.90
N TYR A 91 -21.02 8.90 1.72
CA TYR A 91 -19.84 9.59 2.22
C TYR A 91 -19.07 10.29 1.09
N ALA A 92 -18.72 11.56 1.31
CA ALA A 92 -17.71 12.22 0.50
C ALA A 92 -16.34 11.59 0.81
N VAL A 93 -15.59 11.28 -0.24
CA VAL A 93 -14.22 10.77 -0.17
C VAL A 93 -13.26 11.92 -0.40
N SER A 94 -12.20 12.00 0.39
CA SER A 94 -11.05 12.90 0.19
C SER A 94 -9.77 12.08 0.05
N CYS A 95 -9.00 12.33 -0.99
CA CYS A 95 -7.80 11.57 -1.32
C CYS A 95 -6.59 12.50 -1.41
N ASP A 96 -5.58 12.22 -0.59
CA ASP A 96 -4.32 12.95 -0.55
C ASP A 96 -3.25 12.19 -1.32
N LYS A 97 -2.45 12.90 -2.12
CA LYS A 97 -1.37 12.31 -2.90
C LYS A 97 -0.25 11.82 -1.96
N VAL A 98 0.20 10.58 -2.15
CA VAL A 98 1.25 9.96 -1.31
C VAL A 98 2.67 10.27 -1.79
N SER A 99 2.85 10.59 -3.07
CA SER A 99 4.16 10.86 -3.66
C SER A 99 4.08 12.00 -4.67
N ASP A 100 5.11 12.84 -4.74
CA ASP A 100 5.24 13.86 -5.78
C ASP A 100 5.48 13.29 -7.19
N SER A 101 5.69 11.97 -7.29
CA SER A 101 5.84 11.28 -8.57
C SER A 101 4.66 11.59 -9.51
N GLN A 102 4.98 11.86 -10.78
CA GLN A 102 4.01 12.14 -11.85
C GLN A 102 3.38 10.86 -12.42
N LEU A 103 3.46 9.74 -11.71
CA LEU A 103 2.86 8.48 -12.15
C LEU A 103 1.33 8.63 -12.25
N PHE A 104 0.78 8.17 -13.37
CA PHE A 104 -0.65 8.08 -13.62
C PHE A 104 -1.07 6.60 -13.68
N PRO A 105 -2.16 6.20 -12.99
CA PRO A 105 -3.03 7.01 -12.14
C PRO A 105 -2.34 7.50 -10.85
N MET A 106 -2.86 8.58 -10.27
CA MET A 106 -2.31 9.19 -9.05
C MET A 106 -2.45 8.24 -7.86
N LEU A 107 -1.37 8.02 -7.12
CA LEU A 107 -1.36 7.15 -5.95
C LEU A 107 -1.73 7.92 -4.67
N THR A 108 -2.77 7.46 -3.97
CA THR A 108 -3.46 8.27 -2.95
C THR A 108 -3.81 7.52 -1.68
N GLU A 109 -3.78 8.24 -0.55
CA GLU A 109 -4.42 7.82 0.69
C GLU A 109 -5.79 8.48 0.76
N CYS A 110 -6.85 7.67 0.70
CA CYS A 110 -8.22 8.17 0.66
C CYS A 110 -8.90 8.01 2.02
N HIS A 111 -9.82 8.92 2.32
CA HIS A 111 -10.51 9.01 3.60
C HIS A 111 -12.01 9.23 3.41
N ILE A 112 -12.80 8.64 4.30
CA ILE A 112 -14.20 9.00 4.55
C ILE A 112 -14.31 9.57 5.98
N GLY A 113 -14.56 10.88 6.08
CA GLY A 113 -14.46 11.59 7.36
C GLY A 113 -13.06 11.47 7.96
N GLN A 114 -12.91 10.73 9.06
CA GLN A 114 -11.62 10.47 9.72
C GLN A 114 -11.10 9.04 9.52
N SER A 115 -11.81 8.23 8.73
CA SER A 115 -11.43 6.84 8.49
C SER A 115 -10.63 6.72 7.20
N ASP A 116 -9.46 6.08 7.29
CA ASP A 116 -8.66 5.66 6.14
C ASP A 116 -9.40 4.58 5.34
N LEU A 117 -9.84 4.92 4.14
CA LEU A 117 -10.59 4.06 3.23
C LEU A 117 -9.74 2.87 2.77
N ASN A 118 -8.46 3.08 2.48
CA ASN A 118 -7.54 2.04 2.03
C ASN A 118 -7.47 0.92 3.09
N ARG A 119 -7.38 1.31 4.37
CA ARG A 119 -7.42 0.36 5.51
C ARG A 119 -8.77 -0.33 5.66
N LEU A 120 -9.88 0.39 5.52
CA LEU A 120 -11.21 -0.21 5.60
C LEU A 120 -11.38 -1.32 4.55
N ILE A 121 -10.85 -1.13 3.34
CA ILE A 121 -10.90 -2.10 2.25
C ILE A 121 -10.07 -3.35 2.57
N LEU A 122 -8.84 -3.18 3.07
CA LEU A 122 -7.99 -4.28 3.52
C LEU A 122 -8.66 -5.06 4.66
N ARG A 123 -9.15 -4.34 5.68
CA ARG A 123 -9.80 -4.92 6.86
C ARG A 123 -11.07 -5.67 6.53
N ALA A 124 -11.80 -5.23 5.50
CA ALA A 124 -12.97 -5.92 4.97
C ALA A 124 -12.62 -7.13 4.07
N GLY A 125 -11.35 -7.29 3.70
CA GLY A 125 -10.87 -8.40 2.90
C GLY A 125 -11.15 -8.26 1.40
N TRP A 126 -11.21 -7.04 0.87
CA TRP A 126 -11.48 -6.78 -0.54
C TRP A 126 -10.26 -6.30 -1.34
N ALA A 127 -9.12 -6.18 -0.68
CA ALA A 127 -7.82 -5.94 -1.29
C ALA A 127 -6.71 -6.66 -0.51
N MET A 128 -5.52 -6.70 -1.10
CA MET A 128 -4.29 -7.17 -0.49
C MET A 128 -3.25 -6.04 -0.49
N VAL A 129 -2.28 -6.10 0.42
CA VAL A 129 -1.18 -5.13 0.49
C VAL A 129 -0.27 -5.32 -0.72
N ASP A 130 -0.01 -4.24 -1.45
CA ASP A 130 0.96 -4.21 -2.55
C ASP A 130 2.34 -3.80 -2.02
N MET A 131 3.19 -4.79 -1.74
CA MET A 131 4.50 -4.57 -1.15
C MET A 131 5.46 -3.83 -2.09
N ASN A 132 5.25 -3.86 -3.41
CA ASN A 132 6.08 -3.08 -4.34
C ASN A 132 5.93 -1.56 -4.12
N VAL A 133 4.79 -1.16 -3.56
CA VAL A 133 4.42 0.23 -3.32
C VAL A 133 4.51 0.59 -1.85
N CYS A 134 4.12 -0.34 -0.98
CA CYS A 134 3.91 -0.11 0.44
C CYS A 134 5.19 -0.22 1.27
N GLU A 135 6.15 -1.07 0.89
CA GLU A 135 7.24 -1.54 1.77
C GLU A 135 7.98 -0.44 2.51
N SER A 136 8.33 0.65 1.81
CA SER A 136 9.15 1.74 2.35
C SER A 136 8.34 2.77 3.16
N ASP A 137 7.01 2.60 3.26
CA ASP A 137 6.11 3.56 3.90
C ASP A 137 5.73 3.12 5.32
N PRO A 138 5.75 4.02 6.32
CA PRO A 138 5.40 3.69 7.70
C PRO A 138 3.96 3.18 7.88
N ARG A 139 3.01 3.55 7.00
CA ARG A 139 1.62 3.05 7.03
C ARG A 139 1.54 1.55 6.75
N CYS A 140 2.56 0.99 6.08
CA CYS A 140 2.53 -0.40 5.65
C CYS A 140 2.35 -1.40 6.80
N LYS A 141 2.91 -1.09 7.97
CA LYS A 141 2.72 -1.88 9.18
C LYS A 141 1.24 -2.04 9.53
N THR A 142 0.48 -0.95 9.46
CA THR A 142 -0.95 -0.93 9.79
C THR A 142 -1.77 -1.62 8.70
N TYR A 143 -1.39 -1.46 7.42
CA TYR A 143 -2.05 -2.11 6.30
C TYR A 143 -1.90 -3.64 6.37
N ILE A 144 -0.69 -4.12 6.68
CA ILE A 144 -0.42 -5.55 6.91
C ILE A 144 -1.27 -6.06 8.08
N ALA A 145 -1.42 -5.29 9.15
CA ALA A 145 -2.25 -5.68 10.28
C ALA A 145 -3.73 -5.82 9.90
N ASP A 146 -4.28 -4.88 9.11
CA ASP A 146 -5.67 -4.95 8.64
C ASP A 146 -5.89 -6.09 7.62
N GLN A 147 -4.92 -6.37 6.74
CA GLN A 147 -4.96 -7.56 5.88
C GLN A 147 -4.94 -8.85 6.69
N ASN A 148 -4.04 -8.97 7.68
CA ASN A 148 -3.95 -10.14 8.54
C ASN A 148 -5.27 -10.34 9.30
N PHE A 149 -5.87 -9.25 9.81
CA PHE A 149 -7.19 -9.32 10.43
C PHE A 149 -8.25 -9.89 9.47
N ALA A 150 -8.29 -9.44 8.22
CA ALA A 150 -9.24 -9.96 7.23
C ALA A 150 -9.01 -11.45 6.92
N ARG A 151 -7.74 -11.85 6.77
CA ARG A 151 -7.34 -13.26 6.56
C ARG A 151 -7.77 -14.14 7.73
N ASP A 152 -7.37 -13.76 8.94
CA ASP A 152 -7.58 -14.56 10.16
C ASP A 152 -9.08 -14.68 10.51
N ASN A 153 -9.90 -13.72 10.06
CA ASN A 153 -11.35 -13.72 10.23
C ASN A 153 -12.12 -14.14 8.96
N ARG A 154 -11.43 -14.67 7.94
CA ARG A 154 -12.01 -15.13 6.66
C ARG A 154 -13.00 -14.13 6.05
N LYS A 155 -12.59 -12.87 5.90
CA LYS A 155 -13.44 -11.80 5.35
C LYS A 155 -13.25 -11.62 3.84
N GLY A 156 -14.32 -11.26 3.14
CA GLY A 156 -14.26 -10.93 1.70
C GLY A 156 -13.66 -12.08 0.88
N MET A 157 -12.60 -11.81 0.14
CA MET A 157 -11.91 -12.84 -0.66
C MET A 157 -11.23 -13.92 0.19
N TRP A 158 -10.96 -13.65 1.46
CA TRP A 158 -10.36 -14.61 2.40
C TRP A 158 -11.36 -15.66 2.92
N LEU A 159 -12.63 -15.62 2.49
CA LEU A 159 -13.55 -16.76 2.62
C LEU A 159 -13.04 -18.01 1.88
N GLY A 160 -12.21 -17.79 0.86
CA GLY A 160 -11.55 -18.85 0.10
C GLY A 160 -10.09 -18.54 -0.15
N THR A 161 -9.56 -19.08 -1.25
CA THR A 161 -8.20 -18.74 -1.69
C THR A 161 -8.26 -17.45 -2.50
N PRO A 162 -7.51 -16.40 -2.13
CA PRO A 162 -7.41 -15.19 -2.93
C PRO A 162 -6.79 -15.49 -4.30
N PRO A 163 -7.04 -14.66 -5.31
CA PRO A 163 -6.53 -14.90 -6.67
C PRO A 163 -5.01 -14.78 -6.70
N GLU A 164 -4.35 -15.72 -7.41
CA GLU A 164 -2.88 -15.80 -7.52
C GLU A 164 -2.24 -14.49 -8.01
N SER A 165 -2.94 -13.75 -8.88
CA SER A 165 -2.49 -12.45 -9.39
C SER A 165 -2.21 -11.42 -8.28
N LEU A 166 -2.88 -11.53 -7.13
CA LEU A 166 -2.64 -10.66 -5.97
C LEU A 166 -1.53 -11.18 -5.05
N LEU A 167 -1.31 -12.49 -5.00
CA LEU A 167 -0.22 -13.06 -4.19
C LEU A 167 1.14 -12.53 -4.63
N VAL A 168 1.34 -12.32 -5.94
CA VAL A 168 2.55 -11.71 -6.47
C VAL A 168 2.80 -10.31 -5.89
N ALA A 169 1.76 -9.49 -5.74
CA ALA A 169 1.87 -8.13 -5.22
C ALA A 169 2.25 -8.08 -3.73
N THR A 170 1.92 -9.12 -2.97
CA THR A 170 2.27 -9.22 -1.54
C THR A 170 3.72 -9.59 -1.26
N ARG A 171 4.48 -10.01 -2.28
CA ARG A 171 5.89 -10.35 -2.10
C ARG A 171 6.70 -9.07 -2.04
N LYS A 172 7.51 -8.93 -1.00
CA LYS A 172 8.55 -7.89 -0.94
C LYS A 172 9.44 -8.03 -2.19
N PRO A 173 9.66 -6.96 -2.97
CA PRO A 173 10.59 -7.03 -4.08
C PRO A 173 11.95 -7.45 -3.54
N GLU A 174 12.50 -8.55 -4.09
CA GLU A 174 13.88 -8.91 -3.82
C GLU A 174 14.76 -7.78 -4.37
N THR A 175 15.32 -6.97 -3.48
CA THR A 175 16.45 -6.14 -3.84
C THR A 175 17.50 -7.09 -4.40
N LYS A 176 17.81 -6.99 -5.69
CA LYS A 176 19.01 -7.58 -6.27
C LYS A 176 20.24 -6.88 -5.68
N THR A 177 20.47 -7.06 -4.39
CA THR A 177 21.78 -6.85 -3.80
C THR A 177 22.60 -8.05 -4.26
N ALA A 178 23.60 -7.80 -5.11
CA ALA A 178 24.60 -8.81 -5.43
C ALA A 178 25.04 -9.51 -4.13
N PRO A 179 25.10 -10.86 -4.07
CA PRO A 179 25.41 -11.54 -2.83
C PRO A 179 26.73 -11.00 -2.28
N GLY A 180 26.68 -10.29 -1.16
CA GLY A 180 27.89 -9.98 -0.40
C GLY A 180 28.59 -11.30 -0.11
N THR A 181 29.92 -11.29 -0.12
CA THR A 181 30.79 -12.48 -0.10
C THR A 181 30.46 -13.52 0.98
N LYS A 182 29.77 -13.12 2.06
CA LYS A 182 29.28 -13.99 3.14
C LYS A 182 27.98 -14.74 2.82
N ALA A 183 27.08 -14.18 2.01
CA ALA A 183 25.82 -14.83 1.60
C ALA A 183 26.07 -15.93 0.54
N ALA A 184 27.04 -15.71 -0.36
CA ALA A 184 27.49 -16.72 -1.31
C ALA A 184 28.03 -17.97 -0.61
N ALA A 185 28.82 -17.79 0.47
CA ALA A 185 29.33 -18.90 1.27
C ALA A 185 28.22 -19.64 2.04
N ARG A 186 27.15 -18.95 2.46
CA ARG A 186 26.00 -19.57 3.13
C ARG A 186 25.13 -20.38 2.16
N ASN A 187 24.92 -19.89 0.93
CA ASN A 187 24.15 -20.59 -0.09
C ASN A 187 24.82 -21.89 -0.59
N ALA A 188 26.14 -21.98 -0.54
CA ALA A 188 26.86 -23.20 -0.87
C ALA A 188 26.55 -24.37 0.09
N ILE A 189 26.15 -24.07 1.34
CA ILE A 189 25.85 -25.09 2.35
C ILE A 189 24.41 -25.64 2.21
N PHE A 190 23.49 -24.88 1.62
CA PHE A 190 22.07 -25.25 1.53
C PHE A 190 21.61 -25.67 0.12
N ASN A 191 22.47 -25.58 -0.90
CA ASN A 191 22.16 -26.10 -2.24
C ASN A 191 22.48 -27.60 -2.31
N VAL A 192 21.58 -28.41 -1.76
CA VAL A 192 21.58 -29.85 -2.01
C VAL A 192 20.81 -30.11 -3.31
N ASP A 193 21.52 -30.40 -4.38
CA ASP A 193 20.91 -30.89 -5.63
C ASP A 193 20.62 -32.39 -5.49
N LEU A 194 19.48 -32.70 -4.88
CA LEU A 194 19.03 -34.08 -4.70
C LEU A 194 18.92 -34.82 -6.04
N ALA A 195 18.64 -34.12 -7.15
CA ALA A 195 18.51 -34.75 -8.46
C ALA A 195 19.88 -35.21 -8.98
N ALA A 196 20.91 -34.39 -8.82
CA ALA A 196 22.29 -34.77 -9.13
C ALA A 196 22.79 -35.92 -8.24
N GLU A 197 22.50 -35.88 -6.94
CA GLU A 197 22.90 -36.93 -6.00
C GLU A 197 22.21 -38.27 -6.28
N MET A 198 20.91 -38.26 -6.59
CA MET A 198 20.17 -39.48 -6.96
C MET A 198 20.69 -40.06 -8.29
N LYS A 199 21.04 -39.21 -9.25
CA LYS A 199 21.63 -39.65 -10.52
C LYS A 199 23.01 -40.30 -10.32
N ALA A 200 23.82 -39.76 -9.42
CA ALA A 200 25.13 -40.33 -9.08
C ALA A 200 25.01 -41.68 -8.34
N ARG A 201 24.08 -41.79 -7.38
CA ARG A 201 23.84 -43.06 -6.65
C ARG A 201 23.29 -44.17 -7.53
N ASN A 202 22.46 -43.83 -8.51
CA ASN A 202 21.86 -44.81 -9.42
C ASN A 202 22.67 -45.02 -10.71
N ALA A 203 23.87 -44.44 -10.81
CA ALA A 203 24.74 -44.70 -11.94
C ALA A 203 25.25 -46.16 -11.86
N PRO A 204 25.19 -46.93 -12.95
CA PRO A 204 25.65 -48.32 -12.95
C PRO A 204 27.14 -48.37 -12.62
N ASP A 205 27.51 -49.28 -11.71
CA ASP A 205 28.90 -49.48 -11.31
C ASP A 205 29.72 -49.99 -12.50
N ARG A 206 30.51 -49.09 -13.07
CA ARG A 206 31.38 -49.37 -14.23
C ARG A 206 32.51 -50.35 -13.91
N THR A 207 32.74 -50.68 -12.63
CA THR A 207 33.73 -51.68 -12.23
C THR A 207 33.21 -53.12 -12.21
N LEU A 208 31.89 -53.32 -12.27
CA LEU A 208 31.26 -54.64 -12.29
C LEU A 208 30.77 -55.08 -13.69
N ILE A 209 30.84 -54.20 -14.70
CA ILE A 209 30.59 -54.55 -16.12
C ILE A 209 31.84 -55.16 -16.77
N SER A 210 32.68 -55.87 -16.01
CA SER A 210 33.79 -56.68 -16.53
C SER A 210 33.54 -58.19 -16.46
N PHE A 211 32.43 -58.64 -15.85
CA PHE A 211 32.19 -60.07 -15.60
C PHE A 211 30.99 -60.71 -16.31
N LEU A 212 30.25 -59.96 -17.13
CA LEU A 212 29.07 -60.50 -17.83
C LEU A 212 28.99 -59.99 -19.28
N MET A 213 29.93 -60.40 -20.11
CA MET A 213 29.64 -60.70 -21.52
C MET A 213 30.44 -61.94 -21.93
N PRO A 214 29.78 -63.05 -22.36
CA PRO A 214 30.41 -64.28 -22.82
C PRO A 214 31.08 -64.16 -24.20
#